data_AF-A0A536DHX2-F1
#
_entry.id   AF-A0A536DHX2-F1
#
_cell.length_a   1.000
_cell.length_b   1.000
_cell.length_c   1.000
_cell.angle_alpha   90.00
_cell.angle_beta   90.00
_cell.angle_gamma   90.00
#
_symmetry.space_group_name_H-M   'P 1'
#
loop_
_entity.id
_entity.type
_entity.pdbx_description
1 polymer ?
#
loop_
_entity_poly.entity_id
_entity_poly.type
_entity_poly.pdbx_seq_one_letter_code
_entity_poly.pdbx_strand_id
1 'polypeptide(L)'
;MNEQTHGWCSLRLRFDGRELELLKGAEEVRGASLAHTTRPEGLRSALSLAKAGRKLGVASPGASVSLDESEVGLLLEALRFATDEVRQTTRTEDHQDATRREAVMAAFPELVAKGTWHSFGLLRELEALAARLSVALKA
;
A
#
# COMPACT_ATOMS: atom_id res chain seq x y z
N MET A 1 -13.87 8.82 31.74
CA MET A 1 -12.48 8.40 31.52
C MET A 1 -12.05 9.11 30.25
N ASN A 2 -11.14 10.07 30.38
CA ASN A 2 -10.96 11.20 29.47
C ASN A 2 -10.70 10.80 28.01
N GLU A 3 -11.37 11.53 27.13
CA GLU A 3 -11.16 11.62 25.69
C GLU A 3 -9.67 11.87 25.39
N GLN A 4 -9.00 10.88 24.80
CA GLN A 4 -7.78 11.10 24.05
C GLN A 4 -8.19 11.45 22.61
N THR A 5 -8.53 12.71 22.42
CA THR A 5 -8.59 13.33 21.11
C THR A 5 -7.16 13.32 20.56
N HIS A 6 -6.78 12.27 19.83
CA HIS A 6 -5.52 12.23 19.08
C HIS A 6 -5.51 13.44 18.16
N GLY A 7 -4.66 14.41 18.47
CA GLY A 7 -4.46 15.60 17.65
C GLY A 7 -4.14 15.14 16.23
N TRP A 8 -4.73 15.83 15.25
CA TRP A 8 -4.54 15.56 13.83
C TRP A 8 -3.10 15.88 13.43
N CYS A 9 -2.17 14.99 13.76
CA CYS A 9 -0.78 15.13 13.40
C CYS A 9 -0.65 14.88 11.89
N SER A 10 -0.47 15.95 11.13
CA SER A 10 -0.07 15.86 9.74
C SER A 10 1.42 15.54 9.66
N LEU A 11 1.76 14.38 9.14
CA LEU A 11 3.11 13.94 8.82
C LEU A 11 3.49 14.48 7.43
N ARG A 12 4.68 15.09 7.35
CA ARG A 12 5.28 15.51 6.08
C ARG A 12 6.33 14.50 5.66
N LEU A 13 5.99 13.67 4.70
CA LEU A 13 6.87 12.61 4.21
C LEU A 13 7.39 12.97 2.81
N ARG A 14 8.59 12.49 2.47
CA ARG A 14 9.14 12.53 1.12
C ARG A 14 9.26 11.10 0.61
N PHE A 15 9.03 10.94 -0.69
CA PHE A 15 9.10 9.67 -1.37
C PHE A 15 9.91 9.82 -2.64
N ASP A 16 10.80 8.87 -2.92
CA ASP A 16 11.42 8.80 -4.24
C ASP A 16 10.43 8.24 -5.29
N GLY A 17 10.86 8.21 -6.56
CA GLY A 17 9.99 7.73 -7.65
C GLY A 17 9.56 6.28 -7.48
N ARG A 18 10.46 5.42 -7.00
CA ARG A 18 10.19 3.99 -6.79
C ARG A 18 9.25 3.79 -5.62
N GLU A 19 9.44 4.50 -4.52
CA GLU A 19 8.54 4.45 -3.37
C GLU A 19 7.12 4.90 -3.73
N LEU A 20 6.97 5.93 -4.59
CA LEU A 20 5.67 6.35 -5.08
C LEU A 20 4.99 5.26 -5.94
N GLU A 21 5.74 4.58 -6.81
CA GLU A 21 5.23 3.44 -7.59
C GLU A 21 4.77 2.29 -6.69
N LEU A 22 5.58 1.92 -5.69
CA LEU A 22 5.25 0.85 -4.75
C LEU A 22 4.00 1.17 -3.92
N LEU A 23 3.84 2.42 -3.46
CA LEU A 23 2.66 2.84 -2.72
C LEU A 23 1.41 2.84 -3.58
N LYS A 24 1.51 3.25 -4.85
CA LYS A 24 0.38 3.20 -5.80
C LYS A 24 -0.03 1.77 -6.07
N GLY A 25 0.91 0.88 -6.40
CA GLY A 25 0.60 -0.53 -6.61
C GLY A 25 0.00 -1.19 -5.36
N ALA A 26 0.53 -0.87 -4.18
CA ALA A 26 -0.03 -1.38 -2.93
C ALA A 26 -1.45 -0.85 -2.65
N GLU A 27 -1.70 0.42 -2.94
CA GLU A 27 -3.02 1.03 -2.84
C GLU A 27 -4.02 0.38 -3.79
N GLU A 28 -3.66 0.17 -5.05
CA GLU A 28 -4.51 -0.49 -6.06
C GLU A 28 -4.88 -1.91 -5.64
N VAL A 29 -3.91 -2.72 -5.22
CA VAL A 29 -4.15 -4.11 -4.77
C VAL A 29 -5.05 -4.14 -3.55
N ARG A 30 -4.80 -3.26 -2.57
CA ARG A 30 -5.62 -3.18 -1.36
C ARG A 30 -7.02 -2.63 -1.64
N GLY A 31 -7.13 -1.62 -2.51
CA GLY A 31 -8.39 -1.01 -2.93
C GLY A 31 -9.28 -2.01 -3.65
N ALA A 32 -8.72 -2.81 -4.57
CA ALA A 32 -9.44 -3.90 -5.24
C ALA A 32 -9.99 -4.91 -4.22
N SER A 33 -9.18 -5.34 -3.26
CA SER A 33 -9.63 -6.25 -2.19
C SER A 33 -10.76 -5.65 -1.34
N LEU A 34 -10.66 -4.38 -0.98
CA LEU A 34 -11.67 -3.69 -0.18
C LEU A 34 -12.96 -3.43 -0.97
N ALA A 35 -12.91 -3.24 -2.28
CA ALA A 35 -14.09 -3.04 -3.12
C ALA A 35 -15.05 -4.24 -3.10
N HIS A 36 -14.55 -5.44 -2.78
CA HIS A 36 -15.36 -6.65 -2.61
C HIS A 36 -16.00 -6.76 -1.22
N THR A 37 -15.75 -5.83 -0.30
CA THR A 37 -16.36 -5.82 1.02
C THR A 37 -17.72 -5.11 1.02
N THR A 38 -18.70 -5.67 1.71
CA THR A 38 -20.03 -5.06 1.91
C THR A 38 -20.15 -4.37 3.27
N ARG A 39 -19.11 -4.43 4.11
CA ARG A 39 -19.13 -3.83 5.45
C ARG A 39 -18.86 -2.33 5.36
N PRO A 40 -19.66 -1.47 6.04
CA PRO A 40 -19.47 -0.02 6.02
C PRO A 40 -18.07 0.44 6.45
N GLU A 41 -17.45 -0.25 7.40
CA GLU A 41 -16.09 0.06 7.87
C GLU A 41 -15.05 -0.14 6.77
N GLY A 42 -15.15 -1.23 6.00
CA GLY A 42 -14.23 -1.50 4.89
C GLY A 42 -14.38 -0.49 3.75
N LEU A 43 -15.59 -0.02 3.46
CA LEU A 43 -15.83 1.04 2.49
C LEU A 43 -15.24 2.38 2.92
N ARG A 44 -15.31 2.72 4.21
CA ARG A 44 -14.65 3.92 4.75
C ARG A 44 -13.13 3.82 4.62
N SER A 45 -12.55 2.66 4.96
CA SER A 45 -11.12 2.44 4.78
C SER A 45 -10.71 2.54 3.31
N ALA A 46 -11.51 2.00 2.38
CA ALA A 46 -11.25 2.12 0.94
C ALA A 46 -11.27 3.58 0.49
N LEU A 47 -12.25 4.37 0.93
CA LEU A 47 -12.35 5.79 0.58
C LEU A 47 -11.15 6.60 1.15
N SER A 48 -10.78 6.36 2.40
CA SER A 48 -9.64 7.02 3.04
C SER A 48 -8.32 6.62 2.37
N LEU A 49 -8.17 5.34 2.00
CA LEU A 49 -7.01 4.85 1.28
C LEU A 49 -6.92 5.48 -0.12
N ALA A 50 -8.03 5.54 -0.86
CA ALA A 50 -8.08 6.20 -2.17
C ALA A 50 -7.76 7.71 -2.08
N LYS A 51 -8.16 8.37 -0.98
CA LYS A 51 -7.79 9.77 -0.70
C LYS A 51 -6.27 9.91 -0.50
N ALA A 52 -5.66 9.01 0.27
CA ALA A 52 -4.21 8.96 0.43
C ALA A 52 -3.51 8.68 -0.91
N GLY A 53 -4.00 7.69 -1.68
CA GLY A 53 -3.54 7.35 -3.02
C GLY A 53 -3.58 8.55 -3.97
N ARG A 54 -4.65 9.35 -3.95
CA ARG A 54 -4.74 10.59 -4.75
C ARG A 54 -3.66 11.61 -4.39
N LYS A 55 -3.32 11.78 -3.11
CA LYS A 55 -2.22 12.67 -2.68
C LYS A 55 -0.87 12.20 -3.22
N LEU A 56 -0.64 10.88 -3.21
CA LEU A 56 0.56 10.27 -3.81
C LEU A 56 0.55 10.34 -5.34
N GLY A 57 -0.62 10.27 -5.96
CA GLY A 57 -0.84 10.34 -7.41
C GLY A 57 -0.32 11.63 -8.04
N VAL A 58 -0.48 12.75 -7.34
CA VAL A 58 -0.05 14.08 -7.80
C VAL A 58 1.33 14.49 -7.24
N ALA A 59 1.94 13.68 -6.38
CA ALA A 59 3.23 13.97 -5.79
C ALA A 59 4.35 13.76 -6.81
N SER A 60 5.29 14.71 -6.86
CA SER A 60 6.56 14.53 -7.58
C SER A 60 7.59 13.83 -6.70
N PRO A 61 8.53 13.04 -7.27
CA PRO A 61 9.62 12.45 -6.50
C PRO A 61 10.39 13.50 -5.69
N GLY A 62 10.67 13.20 -4.43
CA GLY A 62 11.36 14.08 -3.47
C GLY A 62 10.50 15.23 -2.92
N ALA A 63 9.30 15.46 -3.45
CA ALA A 63 8.39 16.47 -2.93
C ALA A 63 7.84 16.06 -1.56
N SER A 64 7.57 17.05 -0.71
CA SER A 64 6.93 16.80 0.57
C SER A 64 5.43 16.57 0.39
N VAL A 65 4.93 15.45 0.87
CA VAL A 65 3.51 15.07 0.89
C VAL A 65 3.00 15.17 2.32
N SER A 66 1.88 15.88 2.50
CA SER A 66 1.21 15.99 3.80
C SER A 66 0.15 14.90 3.94
N LEU A 67 0.40 13.96 4.84
CA LEU A 67 -0.48 12.85 5.17
C LEU A 67 -0.87 12.93 6.65
N ASP A 68 -2.09 12.59 7.00
CA ASP A 68 -2.42 12.37 8.41
C ASP A 68 -1.97 10.98 8.87
N GLU A 69 -1.85 10.76 10.19
CA GLU A 69 -1.43 9.46 10.74
C GLU A 69 -2.32 8.30 10.26
N SER A 70 -3.62 8.53 10.10
CA SER A 70 -4.54 7.49 9.63
C SER A 70 -4.28 7.11 8.17
N GLU A 71 -3.98 8.08 7.31
CA GLU A 71 -3.59 7.88 5.91
C GLU A 71 -2.25 7.12 5.85
N VAL A 72 -1.27 7.47 6.69
CA VAL A 72 0.00 6.73 6.76
C VAL A 72 -0.21 5.30 7.27
N GLY A 73 -1.12 5.11 8.24
CA GLY A 73 -1.52 3.78 8.73
C GLY A 73 -2.14 2.92 7.63
N LEU A 74 -3.08 3.48 6.84
CA LEU A 74 -3.71 2.78 5.72
C LEU A 74 -2.70 2.43 4.62
N LEU A 75 -1.75 3.31 4.31
CA LEU A 75 -0.68 3.02 3.36
C LEU A 75 0.27 1.92 3.85
N LEU A 76 0.58 1.90 5.15
CA LEU A 76 1.35 0.82 5.77
C LEU A 76 0.61 -0.52 5.69
N GLU A 77 -0.69 -0.53 5.97
CA GLU A 77 -1.53 -1.72 5.80
C GLU A 77 -1.57 -2.18 4.34
N ALA A 78 -1.70 -1.26 3.39
CA ALA A 78 -1.68 -1.56 1.97
C ALA A 78 -0.35 -2.21 1.54
N LEU A 79 0.80 -1.69 1.98
CA LEU A 79 2.11 -2.28 1.68
C LEU A 79 2.26 -3.69 2.25
N ARG A 80 1.81 -3.92 3.49
CA ARG A 80 1.84 -5.26 4.11
C ARG A 80 0.93 -6.23 3.34
N PHE A 81 -0.27 -5.79 3.01
CA PHE A 81 -1.21 -6.57 2.21
C PHE A 81 -0.61 -6.93 0.84
N ALA A 82 -0.04 -5.96 0.13
CA ALA A 82 0.61 -6.19 -1.15
C ALA A 82 1.80 -7.15 -1.03
N THR A 83 2.60 -7.05 0.03
CA THR A 83 3.71 -7.97 0.31
C THR A 83 3.21 -9.41 0.41
N ASP A 84 2.13 -9.64 1.16
CA ASP A 84 1.55 -10.97 1.32
C ASP A 84 0.93 -11.49 0.03
N GLU A 85 0.25 -10.64 -0.75
CA GLU A 85 -0.31 -10.99 -2.05
C GLU A 85 0.77 -11.37 -3.06
N VAL A 86 1.88 -10.61 -3.14
CA VAL A 86 3.02 -10.93 -4.01
C VAL A 86 3.65 -12.27 -3.60
N ARG A 87 3.78 -12.55 -2.29
CA ARG A 87 4.27 -13.85 -1.80
C ARG A 87 3.33 -15.00 -2.20
N GLN A 88 2.02 -14.82 -2.09
CA GLN A 88 1.04 -15.83 -2.49
C GLN A 88 1.09 -16.08 -4.00
N THR A 89 1.08 -15.01 -4.79
CA THR A 89 1.09 -15.07 -6.27
C THR A 89 2.36 -15.74 -6.82
N THR A 90 3.49 -15.61 -6.12
CA THR A 90 4.77 -16.20 -6.55
C THR A 90 4.97 -17.64 -6.09
N ARG A 91 4.24 -18.10 -5.06
CA ARG A 91 4.28 -19.49 -4.58
C ARG A 91 3.48 -20.46 -5.44
N THR A 92 2.71 -19.97 -6.42
CA THR A 92 1.88 -20.81 -7.31
C THR A 92 0.97 -21.74 -6.51
N GLU A 93 0.38 -21.26 -5.41
CA GLU A 93 -0.64 -22.01 -4.69
C GLU A 93 -1.90 -22.08 -5.59
N ASP A 94 -2.25 -23.29 -6.02
CA ASP A 94 -3.32 -23.61 -6.99
C ASP A 94 -4.74 -23.13 -6.60
N HIS A 95 -4.89 -22.42 -5.47
CA HIS A 95 -6.17 -22.00 -4.92
C HIS A 95 -6.29 -20.48 -4.71
N GLN A 96 -5.33 -19.68 -5.20
CA GLN A 96 -5.48 -18.23 -5.16
C GLN A 96 -6.52 -17.76 -6.19
N ASP A 97 -7.45 -16.91 -5.76
CA ASP A 97 -8.46 -16.28 -6.62
C ASP A 97 -7.80 -15.59 -7.82
N ALA A 98 -8.18 -15.99 -9.04
CA ALA A 98 -7.62 -15.47 -10.29
C ALA A 98 -7.72 -13.94 -10.36
N THR A 99 -8.80 -13.37 -9.80
CA THR A 99 -9.04 -11.93 -9.75
C THR A 99 -8.00 -11.21 -8.89
N ARG A 100 -7.64 -11.78 -7.74
CA ARG A 100 -6.61 -11.22 -6.85
C ARG A 100 -5.23 -11.29 -7.50
N ARG A 101 -4.91 -12.41 -8.15
CA ARG A 101 -3.67 -12.56 -8.90
C ARG A 101 -3.55 -11.56 -10.04
N GLU A 102 -4.63 -11.34 -10.79
CA GLU A 102 -4.66 -10.35 -11.87
C GLU A 102 -4.42 -8.93 -11.34
N ALA A 103 -5.05 -8.55 -10.22
CA ALA A 103 -4.83 -7.25 -9.59
C ALA A 103 -3.35 -7.05 -9.18
N VAL A 104 -2.71 -8.07 -8.61
CA VAL A 104 -1.27 -8.03 -8.24
C VAL A 104 -0.38 -7.87 -9.47
N MET A 105 -0.65 -8.62 -10.54
CA MET A 105 0.14 -8.55 -11.77
C MET A 105 -0.04 -7.22 -12.50
N ALA A 106 -1.22 -6.62 -12.45
CA ALA A 106 -1.49 -5.30 -12.99
C ALA A 106 -0.77 -4.20 -12.19
N ALA A 107 -0.81 -4.28 -10.87
CA ALA A 107 -0.17 -3.31 -9.97
C ALA A 107 1.37 -3.41 -9.95
N PHE A 108 1.92 -4.60 -10.22
CA PHE A 108 3.37 -4.84 -10.26
C PHE A 108 3.80 -5.54 -11.56
N PRO A 109 3.86 -4.81 -12.70
CA PRO A 109 4.13 -5.39 -14.03
C PRO A 109 5.48 -6.10 -14.14
N GLU A 110 6.45 -5.74 -13.31
CA GLU A 110 7.75 -6.38 -13.20
C GLU A 110 7.68 -7.88 -12.84
N LEU A 111 6.62 -8.33 -12.17
CA LEU A 111 6.36 -9.74 -11.90
C LEU A 111 6.05 -10.52 -13.19
N VAL A 112 5.42 -9.88 -14.18
CA VAL A 112 5.13 -10.45 -15.49
C VAL A 112 6.36 -10.37 -16.40
N ALA A 113 7.00 -9.20 -16.45
CA ALA A 113 8.05 -8.91 -17.41
C ALA A 113 9.38 -9.62 -17.12
N LYS A 114 9.70 -9.89 -15.84
CA LYS A 114 11.05 -10.34 -15.44
C LYS A 114 11.06 -11.69 -14.69
N GLY A 115 9.91 -12.37 -14.63
CA GLY A 115 9.75 -13.68 -14.01
C GLY A 115 9.82 -13.69 -12.47
N THR A 116 9.53 -14.84 -11.88
CA THR A 116 9.40 -15.05 -10.42
C THR A 116 10.65 -14.69 -9.61
N TRP A 117 11.84 -14.64 -10.21
CA TRP A 117 13.09 -14.27 -9.54
C TRP A 117 13.14 -12.81 -9.10
N HIS A 118 12.44 -11.90 -9.81
CA HIS A 118 12.39 -10.49 -9.44
C HIS A 118 11.39 -10.20 -8.31
N SER A 119 10.59 -11.19 -7.91
CA SER A 119 9.71 -11.06 -6.75
C SER A 119 10.48 -10.82 -5.44
N PHE A 120 11.68 -11.38 -5.29
CA PHE A 120 12.51 -11.14 -4.11
C PHE A 120 12.95 -9.69 -3.98
N GLY A 121 13.27 -9.03 -5.10
CA GLY A 121 13.62 -7.60 -5.11
C GLY A 121 12.43 -6.75 -4.68
N LEU A 122 11.29 -6.95 -5.33
CA LEU A 122 10.04 -6.26 -5.03
C LEU A 122 9.61 -6.44 -3.56
N LEU A 123 9.66 -7.67 -3.04
CA LEU A 123 9.31 -7.96 -1.65
C LEU A 123 10.19 -7.18 -0.66
N ARG A 124 11.50 -7.11 -0.92
CA ARG A 124 12.41 -6.34 -0.07
C ARG A 124 12.13 -4.84 -0.12
N GLU A 125 11.78 -4.32 -1.29
CA GLU A 125 11.43 -2.90 -1.44
C GLU A 125 10.12 -2.56 -0.70
N LEU A 126 9.10 -3.41 -0.83
CA LEU A 126 7.83 -3.28 -0.10
C LEU A 126 8.05 -3.33 1.42
N GLU A 127 8.84 -4.31 1.89
CA GLU A 127 9.18 -4.47 3.31
C GLU A 127 9.97 -3.27 3.86
N ALA A 128 10.95 -2.77 3.11
CA ALA A 128 11.75 -1.61 3.50
C ALA A 128 10.88 -0.35 3.61
N LEU A 129 9.98 -0.12 2.65
CA LEU A 129 9.07 1.02 2.70
C LEU A 129 8.06 0.89 3.84
N ALA A 130 7.54 -0.31 4.08
CA ALA A 130 6.65 -0.58 5.22
C ALA A 130 7.37 -0.32 6.56
N ALA A 131 8.63 -0.73 6.69
CA ALA A 131 9.44 -0.44 7.87
C ALA A 131 9.61 1.09 8.07
N ARG A 132 9.88 1.83 6.99
CA ARG A 132 10.02 3.29 7.02
C ARG A 132 8.73 3.99 7.46
N LEU A 133 7.57 3.61 6.92
CA LEU A 133 6.28 4.15 7.36
C LEU A 133 5.97 3.79 8.82
N SER A 134 6.31 2.57 9.25
CA SER A 134 6.14 2.17 10.65
C SER A 134 7.01 2.97 11.61
N VAL A 135 8.20 3.42 11.19
CA VAL A 135 9.05 4.32 12.00
C VAL A 135 8.45 5.72 12.02
N ALA A 136 7.97 6.22 10.88
CA ALA A 136 7.35 7.54 10.80
C ALA A 136 6.09 7.69 11.68
N LEU A 137 5.33 6.61 11.88
CA LEU A 137 4.16 6.58 12.79
C LEU A 137 4.53 6.51 14.28
N LYS A 138 5.77 6.19 14.62
CA LYS A 138 6.26 6.07 16.01
C LYS A 138 7.11 7.27 16.44
N ALA A 139 7.44 8.15 15.51
CA ALA A 139 8.28 9.33 15.72
C ALA A 139 7.44 10.53 16.13
#